data_AF-A0A956YSU6-F1
#
_entry.id   AF-A0A956YSU6-F1
#
_cell.length_a   1.000
_cell.length_b   1.000
_cell.length_c   1.000
_cell.angle_alpha   90.00
_cell.angle_beta   90.00
_cell.angle_gamma   90.00
#
_symmetry.space_group_name_H-M   'P 1'
#
loop_
_entity.id
_entity.type
_entity.pdbx_description
1 polymer ?
#
loop_
_entity_poly.entity_id
_entity_poly.type
_entity_poly.pdbx_seq_one_letter_code
_entity_poly.pdbx_strand_id
1 'polypeptide(L)'
;MTTVQPPRSNPLVTMLRQNLPIIVVVGFLILFPHIVGWITGEGPYGVGGRPRGASIFWQGILVEAMILVILAMSYNLLFGFAGMISFGHAFFFGIGGYTFAIIAEKAGIESSGVAVLAGVTIGMLLAGLAGFLVGLVSLRLRGVYFAIFTLAVSEMAFIYVGRWAFTNAEDGFAVANIPAVINPTRER
;
A
#
# COMPACT_ATOMS: atom_id res chain seq x y z
N MET A 1 22.10 -10.88 -55.19
CA MET A 1 22.47 -10.02 -54.04
C MET A 1 21.52 -10.37 -52.90
N THR A 2 21.91 -11.32 -52.05
CA THR A 2 21.06 -11.89 -50.99
C THR A 2 21.05 -10.97 -49.78
N THR A 3 19.92 -10.33 -49.50
CA THR A 3 19.74 -9.49 -48.31
C THR A 3 19.68 -10.41 -47.08
N VAL A 4 20.81 -10.52 -46.37
CA VAL A 4 20.86 -11.14 -45.04
C VAL A 4 19.98 -10.29 -44.13
N GLN A 5 18.81 -10.80 -43.75
CA GLN A 5 17.98 -10.12 -42.76
C GLN A 5 18.73 -10.08 -41.42
N PRO A 6 18.76 -8.94 -40.71
CA PRO A 6 19.41 -8.86 -39.41
C PRO A 6 18.76 -9.86 -38.43
N PRO A 7 19.55 -10.45 -37.52
CA PRO A 7 19.04 -11.43 -36.56
C PRO A 7 17.92 -10.79 -35.73
N ARG A 8 16.76 -11.46 -35.66
CA ARG A 8 15.65 -11.02 -34.80
C ARG A 8 16.13 -10.96 -33.35
N SER A 9 16.33 -9.77 -32.82
CA SER A 9 16.62 -9.58 -31.40
C SER A 9 15.43 -10.10 -30.59
N ASN A 10 15.70 -10.97 -29.62
CA ASN A 10 14.65 -11.51 -28.76
C ASN A 10 13.91 -10.35 -28.06
N PRO A 11 12.57 -10.25 -28.21
CA PRO A 11 11.80 -9.12 -27.67
C PRO A 11 11.97 -8.97 -26.15
N LEU A 12 12.17 -10.10 -25.45
CA LEU A 12 12.46 -10.15 -24.01
C LEU A 12 13.78 -9.46 -23.64
N VAL A 13 14.83 -9.60 -24.44
CA VAL A 13 16.15 -9.00 -24.16
C VAL A 13 16.11 -7.49 -24.34
N THR A 14 15.37 -7.02 -25.35
CA THR A 14 15.16 -5.59 -25.59
C THR A 14 14.32 -4.96 -24.47
N MET A 15 13.23 -5.61 -24.05
CA MET A 15 12.42 -5.19 -22.90
C MET A 15 13.23 -5.15 -21.59
N LEU A 16 14.09 -6.14 -21.35
CA LEU A 16 14.93 -6.21 -20.16
C LEU A 16 15.96 -5.08 -20.13
N ARG A 17 16.61 -4.77 -21.25
CA ARG A 17 17.57 -3.66 -21.35
C ARG A 17 16.91 -2.29 -21.18
N GLN A 18 15.69 -2.12 -21.68
CA GLN A 18 14.95 -0.86 -21.58
C GLN A 18 14.49 -0.58 -20.14
N ASN A 19 14.09 -1.62 -19.40
CA ASN A 19 13.64 -1.51 -18.01
C ASN A 19 14.75 -1.80 -16.98
N LEU A 20 15.98 -2.06 -17.43
CA LEU A 20 17.14 -2.36 -16.59
C LEU A 20 17.32 -1.36 -15.43
N PRO A 21 17.26 -0.03 -15.62
CA PRO A 21 17.44 0.89 -14.50
C PRO A 21 16.35 0.74 -13.43
N ILE A 22 15.09 0.55 -13.83
CA ILE A 22 13.97 0.35 -12.91
C ILE A 22 14.14 -0.97 -12.14
N ILE A 23 14.50 -2.05 -12.84
CA ILE A 23 14.70 -3.36 -12.22
C ILE A 23 15.85 -3.31 -11.22
N VAL A 24 16.93 -2.60 -11.52
CA VAL A 24 18.07 -2.41 -10.61
C VAL A 24 17.65 -1.64 -9.36
N VAL A 25 16.89 -0.56 -9.51
CA VAL A 25 16.40 0.23 -8.36
C VAL A 25 15.45 -0.60 -7.48
N VAL A 26 14.51 -1.32 -8.09
CA VAL A 26 13.57 -2.18 -7.35
C VAL A 26 14.32 -3.31 -6.63
N GLY A 27 15.27 -3.96 -7.32
CA GLY A 27 16.12 -4.98 -6.73
C GLY A 27 16.96 -4.44 -5.57
N PHE A 28 17.51 -3.23 -5.72
CA PHE A 28 18.24 -2.55 -4.66
C PHE A 28 17.35 -2.25 -3.45
N LEU A 29 16.14 -1.72 -3.64
CA LEU A 29 15.21 -1.41 -2.54
C LEU A 29 14.79 -2.64 -1.76
N ILE A 30 14.58 -3.77 -2.43
CA ILE A 30 14.23 -5.05 -1.77
C ILE A 30 15.42 -5.60 -0.99
N LEU A 31 16.63 -5.51 -1.55
CA LEU A 31 17.83 -6.03 -0.91
C LEU A 31 18.39 -5.12 0.18
N PHE A 32 18.17 -3.81 0.09
CA PHE A 32 18.71 -2.80 1.00
C PHE A 32 18.51 -3.12 2.49
N PRO A 33 17.30 -3.41 2.99
CA PRO A 33 17.12 -3.74 4.41
C PRO A 33 17.85 -5.01 4.84
N HIS A 34 18.02 -5.98 3.93
CA HIS A 34 18.76 -7.22 4.19
C HIS A 34 20.28 -6.99 4.18
N ILE A 35 20.77 -6.12 3.29
CA ILE A 35 22.17 -5.69 3.24
C ILE A 35 22.54 -4.99 4.54
N VAL A 36 21.68 -4.10 5.04
CA VAL A 36 21.89 -3.45 6.34
C VAL A 36 21.92 -4.46 7.48
N GLY A 37 21.04 -5.48 7.45
CA GLY A 37 21.10 -6.60 8.40
C GLY A 37 22.45 -7.32 8.39
N TRP A 38 22.93 -7.70 7.20
CA TRP A 38 24.24 -8.35 7.03
C TRP A 38 25.41 -7.50 7.56
N ILE A 39 25.40 -6.19 7.29
CA ILE A 39 26.44 -5.26 7.77
C ILE A 39 26.41 -5.14 9.30
N THR A 40 25.22 -5.19 9.90
CA THR A 40 25.02 -5.01 11.35
C THR A 40 25.22 -6.32 12.14
N GLY A 41 25.47 -7.45 11.46
CA GLY A 41 25.61 -8.77 12.09
C GLY A 41 24.27 -9.38 12.55
N GLU A 42 23.15 -8.77 12.16
CA GLU A 42 21.80 -9.27 12.34
C GLU A 42 21.41 -9.99 11.04
N GLY A 43 21.50 -11.32 11.00
CA GLY A 43 21.12 -12.07 9.80
C GLY A 43 19.68 -11.75 9.34
N PRO A 44 19.31 -12.02 8.07
CA PRO A 44 17.99 -11.69 7.51
C PRO A 44 16.82 -12.23 8.32
N TYR A 45 17.05 -13.31 9.08
CA TYR A 45 16.09 -13.99 9.97
C TYR A 45 16.43 -13.95 11.46
N GLY A 46 17.46 -13.19 11.86
CA GLY A 46 18.09 -13.36 13.17
C GLY A 46 18.89 -14.66 13.20
N VAL A 47 20.18 -14.59 13.53
CA VAL A 47 21.03 -15.77 13.72
C VAL A 47 21.82 -15.56 15.00
N GLY A 48 21.68 -16.49 15.95
CA GLY A 48 22.41 -16.46 17.23
C GLY A 48 21.75 -15.66 18.36
N GLY A 49 20.42 -15.50 18.38
CA GLY A 49 19.70 -14.91 19.53
C GLY A 49 19.81 -13.38 19.67
N ARG A 50 20.24 -12.67 18.62
CA ARG A 50 20.24 -11.19 18.57
C ARG A 50 18.95 -10.67 17.91
N PRO A 51 18.24 -9.71 18.53
CA PRO A 51 17.05 -9.10 17.94
C PRO A 51 17.39 -8.31 16.65
N ARG A 52 16.47 -8.29 15.68
CA ARG A 52 16.63 -7.70 14.32
C ARG A 52 16.52 -6.15 14.30
N GLY A 53 17.17 -5.44 15.21
CA GLY A 53 16.96 -4.01 15.45
C GLY A 53 17.08 -3.10 14.22
N ALA A 54 18.16 -3.19 13.45
CA ALA A 54 18.43 -2.24 12.35
C ALA A 54 17.67 -2.59 11.07
N SER A 55 17.60 -3.88 10.72
CA SER A 55 16.95 -4.34 9.49
C SER A 55 15.44 -4.10 9.50
N ILE A 56 14.76 -4.34 10.63
CA ILE A 56 13.32 -4.10 10.81
C ILE A 56 12.97 -2.63 10.62
N PHE A 57 13.78 -1.72 11.15
CA PHE A 57 13.53 -0.29 11.06
C PHE A 57 13.48 0.18 9.60
N TRP A 58 14.49 -0.20 8.81
CA TRP A 58 14.52 0.13 7.38
C TRP A 58 13.40 -0.55 6.60
N GLN A 59 13.03 -1.79 6.95
CA GLN A 59 11.87 -2.44 6.35
C GLN A 59 10.58 -1.67 6.62
N GLY A 60 10.35 -1.22 7.86
CA GLY A 60 9.16 -0.44 8.22
C GLY A 60 9.05 0.86 7.43
N ILE A 61 10.13 1.63 7.36
CA ILE A 61 10.19 2.88 6.57
C ILE A 61 9.91 2.60 5.09
N LEU A 62 10.51 1.56 4.52
CA LEU A 62 10.29 1.22 3.13
C LEU A 62 8.85 0.78 2.86
N VAL A 63 8.24 0.01 3.77
CA VAL A 63 6.83 -0.38 3.64
C VAL A 63 5.93 0.84 3.66
N GLU A 64 6.13 1.78 4.59
CA GLU A 64 5.36 3.03 4.66
C GLU A 64 5.55 3.87 3.40
N ALA A 65 6.80 4.03 2.94
CA ALA A 65 7.10 4.73 1.70
C ALA A 65 6.41 4.08 0.50
N MET A 66 6.41 2.75 0.39
CA MET A 66 5.74 2.03 -0.70
C MET A 66 4.22 2.21 -0.65
N ILE A 67 3.62 2.20 0.54
CA ILE A 67 2.18 2.48 0.72
C ILE A 67 1.86 3.88 0.21
N LEU A 68 2.66 4.89 0.56
CA LEU A 68 2.48 6.27 0.09
C LEU A 68 2.73 6.41 -1.41
N VAL A 69 3.68 5.67 -1.98
CA VAL A 69 3.92 5.63 -3.43
C VAL A 69 2.71 5.06 -4.17
N ILE A 70 2.11 3.98 -3.67
CA ILE A 70 0.88 3.41 -4.24
C ILE A 70 -0.27 4.43 -4.17
N LEU A 71 -0.41 5.12 -3.04
CA LEU A 71 -1.41 6.19 -2.88
C LEU A 71 -1.18 7.34 -3.88
N ALA A 72 0.07 7.76 -4.06
CA ALA A 72 0.45 8.80 -5.02
C ALA A 72 0.21 8.36 -6.47
N MET A 73 0.48 7.10 -6.81
CA MET A 73 0.17 6.55 -8.13
C MET A 73 -1.34 6.51 -8.39
N SER A 74 -2.14 6.16 -7.38
CA SER A 74 -3.61 6.22 -7.48
C SER A 74 -4.09 7.65 -7.72
N TYR A 75 -3.51 8.64 -7.03
CA TYR A 75 -3.83 10.05 -7.27
C TYR A 75 -3.41 10.50 -8.68
N ASN A 76 -2.23 10.09 -9.13
CA ASN A 76 -1.74 10.37 -10.48
C ASN A 76 -2.65 9.76 -11.56
N LEU A 77 -3.33 8.66 -11.28
CA LEU A 77 -4.30 8.09 -12.21
C LEU A 77 -5.47 9.06 -12.47
N LEU A 78 -5.90 9.80 -11.45
CA LEU A 78 -6.99 10.77 -11.55
C LEU A 78 -6.53 12.13 -12.07
N PHE A 79 -5.44 12.65 -11.51
CA PHE A 79 -4.91 13.95 -11.90
C PHE A 79 -4.20 13.89 -13.25
N GLY A 80 -3.34 12.89 -13.48
CA GLY A 80 -2.53 12.76 -14.67
C GLY A 80 -3.31 12.32 -15.92
N PHE A 81 -4.25 11.37 -15.79
CA PHE A 81 -5.01 10.88 -16.96
C PHE A 81 -6.35 11.57 -17.14
N ALA A 82 -7.08 11.85 -16.07
CA ALA A 82 -8.40 12.48 -16.17
C ALA A 82 -8.37 14.01 -16.03
N GLY A 83 -7.24 14.60 -15.61
CA GLY A 83 -7.11 16.05 -15.43
C GLY A 83 -7.93 16.61 -14.27
N MET A 84 -8.38 15.75 -13.34
CA MET A 84 -9.24 16.15 -12.22
C MET A 84 -8.47 16.12 -10.90
N ILE A 85 -8.57 17.20 -10.13
CA ILE A 85 -7.98 17.31 -8.79
C ILE A 85 -8.99 16.76 -7.78
N SER A 86 -8.65 15.69 -7.06
CA SER A 86 -9.49 15.09 -5.99
C SER A 86 -8.79 15.11 -4.65
N PHE A 87 -9.38 15.77 -3.66
CA PHE A 87 -8.89 15.75 -2.27
C PHE A 87 -9.53 14.63 -1.44
N GLY A 88 -10.28 13.72 -2.07
CA GLY A 88 -11.02 12.64 -1.41
C GLY A 88 -10.23 11.35 -1.17
N HIS A 89 -8.96 11.26 -1.59
CA HIS A 89 -8.20 9.99 -1.55
C HIS A 89 -8.00 9.44 -0.13
N ALA A 90 -7.93 10.32 0.87
CA ALA A 90 -7.82 9.93 2.28
C ALA A 90 -9.02 9.10 2.74
N PHE A 91 -10.23 9.39 2.24
CA PHE A 91 -11.42 8.60 2.53
C PHE A 91 -11.26 7.14 2.10
N PHE A 92 -10.89 6.89 0.84
CA PHE A 92 -10.74 5.53 0.31
C PHE A 92 -9.59 4.77 0.97
N PHE A 93 -8.49 5.48 1.24
CA PHE A 93 -7.36 4.94 1.98
C PHE A 93 -7.78 4.51 3.40
N GLY A 94 -8.57 5.35 4.08
CA GLY A 94 -9.15 5.07 5.39
C GLY A 94 -10.07 3.85 5.39
N ILE A 95 -10.98 3.70 4.42
CA ILE A 95 -11.87 2.54 4.33
C ILE A 95 -11.07 1.24 4.29
N GLY A 96 -10.03 1.17 3.45
CA GLY A 96 -9.18 -0.01 3.34
C GLY A 96 -8.45 -0.32 4.66
N GLY A 97 -7.82 0.69 5.25
CA GLY A 97 -7.06 0.56 6.51
C GLY A 97 -7.94 0.16 7.70
N TYR A 98 -9.05 0.87 7.91
CA TYR A 98 -9.99 0.57 9.01
C TYR A 98 -10.68 -0.78 8.84
N THR A 99 -11.07 -1.15 7.61
CA THR A 99 -11.64 -2.48 7.36
C THR A 99 -10.64 -3.58 7.71
N PHE A 100 -9.38 -3.43 7.28
CA PHE A 100 -8.33 -4.37 7.63
C PHE A 100 -8.11 -4.43 9.15
N ALA A 101 -8.03 -3.29 9.83
CA ALA A 101 -7.81 -3.22 11.26
C ALA A 101 -8.96 -3.86 12.06
N ILE A 102 -10.21 -3.59 11.70
CA ILE A 102 -11.40 -4.18 12.33
C ILE A 102 -11.42 -5.69 12.14
N ILE A 103 -11.11 -6.19 10.94
CA ILE A 103 -11.06 -7.63 10.67
C ILE A 103 -9.92 -8.27 11.45
N ALA A 104 -8.74 -7.63 11.47
CA ALA A 104 -7.59 -8.13 12.20
C ALA A 104 -7.84 -8.21 13.71
N GLU A 105 -8.55 -7.23 14.29
CA GLU A 105 -8.90 -7.21 15.72
C GLU A 105 -10.04 -8.19 16.05
N LYS A 106 -11.18 -8.11 15.34
CA LYS A 106 -12.38 -8.91 15.65
C LYS A 106 -12.24 -10.38 15.32
N ALA A 107 -11.44 -10.73 14.32
CA ALA A 107 -11.21 -12.13 14.01
C ALA A 107 -10.54 -12.82 15.20
N GLY A 108 -9.76 -12.12 16.04
CA GLY A 108 -9.02 -12.75 17.14
C GLY A 108 -8.05 -13.84 16.67
N ILE A 109 -7.76 -13.91 15.38
CA ILE A 109 -7.05 -15.03 14.77
C ILE A 109 -5.56 -14.76 14.84
N GLU A 110 -4.94 -15.48 15.76
CA GLU A 110 -3.61 -16.04 15.55
C GLU A 110 -3.48 -16.55 14.11
N SER A 111 -2.74 -15.84 13.28
CA SER A 111 -1.89 -16.49 12.29
C SER A 111 -2.58 -17.35 11.21
N SER A 112 -3.68 -16.89 10.58
CA SER A 112 -4.06 -17.44 9.27
C SER A 112 -3.82 -16.40 8.18
N GLY A 113 -3.01 -16.73 7.17
CA GLY A 113 -2.87 -15.89 5.97
C GLY A 113 -4.22 -15.61 5.29
N VAL A 114 -5.23 -16.44 5.57
CA VAL A 114 -6.62 -16.27 5.17
C VAL A 114 -7.25 -14.99 5.72
N ALA A 115 -7.01 -14.64 6.99
CA ALA A 115 -7.57 -13.42 7.59
C ALA A 115 -6.98 -12.15 6.97
N VAL A 116 -5.68 -12.16 6.66
CA VAL A 116 -5.01 -11.04 5.96
C VAL A 116 -5.59 -10.89 4.55
N LEU A 117 -5.69 -11.98 3.80
CA LEU A 117 -6.28 -11.96 2.45
C LEU A 117 -7.75 -11.52 2.48
N ALA A 118 -8.53 -12.00 3.45
CA ALA A 118 -9.91 -11.57 3.64
C ALA A 118 -10.00 -10.08 3.96
N GLY A 119 -9.17 -9.57 4.87
CA GLY A 119 -9.10 -8.15 5.21
C GLY A 119 -8.79 -7.26 4.01
N VAL A 120 -7.79 -7.64 3.22
CA VAL A 120 -7.42 -6.93 1.98
C VAL A 120 -8.54 -7.01 0.94
N THR A 121 -9.12 -8.18 0.73
CA THR A 121 -10.17 -8.39 -0.28
C THR A 121 -11.45 -7.63 0.07
N ILE A 122 -11.90 -7.74 1.33
CA ILE A 122 -13.09 -7.04 1.82
C ILE A 122 -12.85 -5.52 1.82
N GLY A 123 -11.67 -5.07 2.26
CA GLY A 123 -11.28 -3.66 2.21
C GLY A 123 -11.30 -3.11 0.79
N MET A 124 -10.77 -3.87 -0.18
CA MET A 124 -10.81 -3.50 -1.61
C MET A 124 -12.24 -3.41 -2.14
N LEU A 125 -13.10 -4.37 -1.81
CA LEU A 125 -14.51 -4.37 -2.23
C LEU A 125 -15.28 -3.18 -1.62
N LEU A 126 -15.10 -2.90 -0.33
CA LEU A 126 -15.75 -1.77 0.34
C LEU A 126 -15.25 -0.42 -0.18
N ALA A 127 -13.95 -0.27 -0.39
CA ALA A 127 -13.39 0.93 -0.98
C ALA A 127 -13.87 1.13 -2.43
N GLY A 128 -13.98 0.04 -3.21
CA GLY A 128 -14.54 0.06 -4.56
C GLY A 128 -16.02 0.43 -4.57
N LEU A 129 -16.82 -0.10 -3.65
CA LEU A 129 -18.23 0.24 -3.51
C LEU A 129 -18.42 1.71 -3.11
N ALA A 130 -17.65 2.19 -2.13
CA ALA A 130 -17.67 3.60 -1.74
C ALA A 130 -17.24 4.49 -2.92
N GLY A 131 -16.21 4.09 -3.66
CA GLY A 131 -15.74 4.77 -4.87
C GLY A 131 -16.82 4.84 -5.95
N PHE A 132 -17.58 3.75 -6.14
CA PHE A 132 -18.71 3.73 -7.06
C PHE A 132 -19.82 4.69 -6.64
N LEU A 133 -20.20 4.70 -5.35
CA LEU A 133 -21.24 5.59 -4.83
C LEU A 133 -20.83 7.07 -4.92
N VAL A 134 -19.61 7.40 -4.50
CA VAL A 134 -19.06 8.76 -4.59
C VAL A 134 -18.88 9.16 -6.05
N GLY A 135 -18.43 8.24 -6.90
CA GLY A 135 -18.29 8.42 -8.34
C GLY A 135 -19.61 8.78 -9.02
N LEU A 136 -20.69 8.09 -8.68
CA LEU A 136 -22.02 8.32 -9.27
C LEU A 136 -22.50 9.77 -9.12
N VAL A 137 -22.17 10.40 -7.99
CA VAL A 137 -22.53 11.80 -7.72
C VAL A 137 -21.48 12.75 -8.29
N SER A 138 -20.20 12.46 -8.03
CA SER A 138 -19.09 13.37 -8.34
C SER A 138 -18.79 13.49 -9.84
N LEU A 139 -19.08 12.49 -10.66
CA LEU A 139 -18.88 12.53 -12.12
C LEU A 139 -19.71 13.61 -12.83
N ARG A 140 -20.74 14.16 -12.17
CA ARG A 140 -21.53 15.28 -12.69
C ARG A 140 -20.88 16.64 -12.44
N LEU A 141 -19.90 16.70 -11.54
CA LEU A 141 -19.21 17.92 -11.14
C LEU A 141 -17.97 18.13 -12.02
N ARG A 142 -17.61 19.38 -12.29
CA ARG A 142 -16.45 19.72 -13.13
C ARG A 142 -15.49 20.67 -12.41
N GLY A 143 -14.20 20.46 -12.63
CA GLY A 143 -13.13 21.34 -12.15
C GLY A 143 -13.15 21.50 -10.63
N VAL A 144 -13.21 22.76 -10.16
CA VAL A 144 -13.11 23.10 -8.73
C VAL A 144 -14.26 22.50 -7.91
N TYR A 145 -15.47 22.39 -8.47
CA TYR A 145 -16.61 21.80 -7.76
C TYR A 145 -16.38 20.33 -7.40
N PHE A 146 -15.68 19.58 -8.25
CA PHE A 146 -15.31 18.19 -7.98
C PHE A 146 -14.29 18.10 -6.83
N ALA A 147 -13.31 19.00 -6.81
CA ALA A 147 -12.30 19.06 -5.74
C ALA A 147 -12.93 19.39 -4.38
N ILE A 148 -13.82 20.39 -4.32
CA ILE A 148 -14.52 20.78 -3.09
C ILE A 148 -15.43 19.64 -2.60
N PHE A 149 -16.17 19.01 -3.50
CA PHE A 149 -17.04 17.89 -3.14
C PHE A 149 -16.26 16.70 -2.56
N THR A 150 -15.16 16.31 -3.21
CA THR A 150 -14.33 15.19 -2.73
C THR A 150 -13.65 15.50 -1.40
N LEU A 151 -13.25 16.76 -1.17
CA LEU A 151 -12.76 17.24 0.13
C LEU A 151 -13.85 17.11 1.20
N ALA A 152 -15.06 17.61 0.92
CA ALA A 152 -16.18 17.56 1.86
C ALA A 152 -16.56 16.12 2.24
N VAL A 153 -16.56 15.20 1.28
CA VAL A 153 -16.78 13.76 1.53
C VAL A 153 -15.70 13.18 2.45
N SER A 154 -14.44 13.54 2.22
CA SER A 154 -13.33 13.06 3.06
C SER A 154 -13.43 13.58 4.49
N GLU A 155 -13.76 14.86 4.66
CA GLU A 155 -13.91 15.48 5.98
C GLU A 155 -15.12 14.92 6.74
N MET A 156 -16.24 14.74 6.05
CA MET A 156 -17.43 14.11 6.63
C MET A 156 -17.11 12.70 7.13
N ALA A 157 -16.35 11.92 6.36
CA ALA A 157 -15.94 10.59 6.76
C ALA A 157 -14.97 10.60 7.95
N PHE A 158 -14.02 11.54 7.98
CA PHE A 158 -13.10 11.70 9.10
C PHE A 158 -13.85 11.96 10.41
N ILE A 159 -14.79 12.92 10.40
CA ILE A 159 -15.63 13.23 11.57
C ILE A 159 -16.50 12.04 11.98
N TYR A 160 -17.06 11.32 11.01
CA TYR A 160 -17.92 10.17 11.28
C TYR A 160 -17.14 9.03 11.95
N VAL A 161 -15.99 8.66 11.41
CA VAL A 161 -15.13 7.60 11.95
C VAL A 161 -14.58 7.98 13.33
N GLY A 162 -14.21 9.24 13.53
CA GLY A 162 -13.72 9.72 14.83
C GLY A 162 -14.77 9.66 15.95
N ARG A 163 -16.06 9.57 15.64
CA ARG A 163 -17.14 9.47 16.64
C ARG A 163 -17.74 8.08 16.77
N TRP A 164 -17.44 7.18 15.84
CA TRP A 164 -18.10 5.90 15.78
C TRP A 164 -17.43 4.90 16.73
N ALA A 165 -18.19 4.43 17.73
CA ALA A 165 -17.67 3.48 18.72
C ALA A 165 -17.17 2.16 18.10
N PHE A 166 -17.69 1.78 16.92
CA PHE A 166 -17.26 0.56 16.23
C PHE A 166 -15.85 0.65 15.65
N THR A 167 -15.37 1.86 15.35
CA THR A 167 -14.02 2.12 14.82
C THR A 167 -13.00 2.46 15.90
N ASN A 168 -13.34 2.22 17.18
CA ASN A 168 -12.60 2.72 18.34
C ASN A 168 -12.41 4.26 18.33
N ALA A 169 -13.29 4.99 17.63
CA ALA A 169 -13.34 6.45 17.62
C ALA A 169 -11.95 7.10 17.41
N GLU A 170 -11.55 8.00 18.30
CA GLU A 170 -10.27 8.72 18.26
C GLU A 170 -9.06 7.84 18.69
N ASP A 171 -9.30 6.76 19.45
CA ASP A 171 -8.25 5.85 19.93
C ASP A 171 -7.73 4.93 18.81
N GLY A 172 -8.59 4.61 17.84
CA GLY A 172 -8.25 3.78 16.68
C GLY A 172 -7.87 2.34 17.04
N PHE A 173 -7.16 1.67 16.13
CA PHE A 173 -6.79 0.25 16.29
C PHE A 173 -5.27 0.07 16.35
N ALA A 174 -4.78 -0.50 17.45
CA ALA A 174 -3.41 -0.99 17.55
C ALA A 174 -3.38 -2.50 17.25
N VAL A 175 -3.16 -2.85 15.98
CA VAL A 175 -3.10 -4.27 15.56
C VAL A 175 -1.79 -4.89 16.05
N ALA A 176 -1.80 -5.47 17.26
CA ALA A 176 -0.61 -6.03 17.92
C ALA A 176 -0.22 -7.44 17.43
N ASN A 177 -1.19 -8.24 16.99
CA ASN A 177 -1.01 -9.66 16.68
C ASN A 177 -1.15 -9.95 15.17
N ILE A 178 -0.13 -9.57 14.40
CA ILE A 178 -0.03 -9.85 12.95
C ILE A 178 0.78 -11.16 12.76
N PRO A 179 0.52 -12.00 11.73
CA PRO A 179 1.29 -13.23 11.50
C PRO A 179 2.81 -13.01 11.54
N ALA A 180 3.56 -13.97 12.09
CA ALA A 180 5.01 -13.85 12.32
C ALA A 180 5.84 -13.56 11.04
N VAL A 181 5.28 -13.89 9.87
CA VAL A 181 5.89 -13.61 8.57
C VAL A 181 5.84 -12.12 8.21
N ILE A 182 4.82 -11.39 8.68
CA ILE A 182 4.57 -9.98 8.36
C ILE A 182 4.88 -9.07 9.55
N ASN A 183 4.85 -9.59 10.77
CA ASN A 183 5.07 -8.84 12.00
C ASN A 183 6.57 -8.62 12.27
N PRO A 184 7.10 -7.40 12.11
CA PRO A 184 8.50 -7.15 12.34
C PRO A 184 8.79 -6.83 13.82
N THR A 185 7.80 -6.56 14.67
CA THR A 185 7.99 -6.10 16.06
C THR A 185 7.95 -7.22 17.11
N ARG A 186 7.69 -8.47 16.72
CA ARG A 186 7.53 -9.60 17.64
C ARG A 186 8.80 -10.01 18.40
N GLU A 187 9.98 -9.58 17.95
CA GLU A 187 11.28 -9.91 18.58
C GLU A 187 12.06 -8.68 19.05
N ARG A 188 11.35 -7.68 19.59
CA ARG A 188 11.99 -6.60 20.36
C ARG A 188 12.32 -7.03 21.78
#